data_AF-A0A0M3IXZ2-F1
#
_entry.id   AF-A0A0M3IXZ2-F1
#
_cell.length_a   1.000
_cell.length_b   1.000
_cell.length_c   1.000
_cell.angle_alpha   90.00
_cell.angle_beta   90.00
_cell.angle_gamma   90.00
#
_symmetry.space_group_name_H-M   'P 1'
#
loop_
_entity.id
_entity.type
_entity.pdbx_description
1 polymer ?
#
loop_
_entity_poly.entity_id
_entity_poly.type
_entity_poly.pdbx_seq_one_letter_code
_entity_poly.pdbx_strand_id
1 'polypeptide(L)'
;LFLTDFIYPKQTQSSSEMFIIYLAACSKDFRKVAAEFQRKLPRNIIRNSKDTKIIAMVERILTDCHRKSATNHWNRISDLLPKVALSLREQMECYDGLVEEQLACMNLSSFICQFIHKRFQFRLIPTRIIIKEMFVAEEGAEKCRKIIKDIQRRKKSRLNV
;
A
#
# COMPACT_ATOMS: atom_id res chain seq x y z
N LEU A 1 17.13 -1.37 -7.35
CA LEU A 1 16.84 0.01 -7.77
C LEU A 1 15.74 0.55 -6.88
N PHE A 2 16.09 1.22 -5.79
CA PHE A 2 15.10 1.90 -4.96
C PHE A 2 14.69 3.20 -5.68
N LEU A 3 13.38 3.47 -5.75
CA LEU A 3 12.77 4.66 -6.38
C LEU A 3 13.06 5.98 -5.64
N THR A 4 14.12 6.03 -4.85
CA THR A 4 14.51 7.17 -4.02
C THR A 4 14.85 8.41 -4.85
N ASP A 5 15.27 8.22 -6.10
CA ASP A 5 15.77 9.31 -6.95
C ASP A 5 14.68 10.02 -7.76
N PHE A 6 13.45 9.49 -7.83
CA PHE A 6 12.40 10.05 -8.69
C PHE A 6 11.58 11.17 -8.04
N ILE A 7 11.63 11.31 -6.71
CA ILE A 7 10.80 12.27 -5.95
C ILE A 7 11.60 13.45 -5.40
N TYR A 8 12.94 13.41 -5.40
CA TYR A 8 13.76 14.52 -4.88
C TYR A 8 14.36 15.36 -6.02
N PRO A 9 13.97 16.64 -6.19
CA PRO A 9 14.81 17.56 -6.96
C PRO A 9 16.16 17.68 -6.24
N LYS A 10 17.26 17.70 -7.00
CA LYS A 10 18.61 18.00 -6.51
C LYS A 10 18.58 19.26 -5.62
N GLN A 11 18.55 19.07 -4.30
CA GLN A 11 18.95 20.08 -3.34
C GLN A 11 20.12 19.52 -2.57
N THR A 12 21.25 20.18 -2.78
CA THR A 12 22.52 19.99 -2.11
C THR A 12 22.36 19.99 -0.59
N GLN A 13 23.15 19.10 0.05
CA GLN A 13 23.42 18.92 1.49
C GLN A 13 22.52 17.97 2.31
N SER A 14 23.18 16.90 2.79
CA SER A 14 22.79 15.88 3.78
C SER A 14 21.64 14.93 3.37
N SER A 15 21.95 14.01 2.45
CA SER A 15 21.03 13.03 1.88
C SER A 15 20.74 11.80 2.75
N SER A 16 21.53 11.51 3.80
CA SER A 16 21.39 10.30 4.61
C SER A 16 20.47 10.48 5.82
N GLU A 17 20.56 11.60 6.55
CA GLU A 17 19.75 11.83 7.76
C GLU A 17 18.29 12.18 7.43
N MET A 18 18.05 12.89 6.32
CA MET A 18 16.69 13.25 5.88
C MET A 18 15.90 12.02 5.39
N PHE A 19 16.58 10.97 4.92
CA PHE A 19 15.95 9.74 4.43
C PHE A 19 15.29 8.92 5.55
N ILE A 20 15.93 8.86 6.73
CA ILE A 20 15.48 8.05 7.87
C ILE A 20 14.35 8.74 8.65
N ILE A 21 14.37 10.08 8.74
CA ILE A 21 13.36 10.83 9.50
C ILE A 21 11.96 10.77 8.84
N TYR A 22 11.87 10.69 7.51
CA TYR A 22 10.57 10.64 6.82
C TYR A 22 9.89 9.26 6.84
N LEU A 23 10.67 8.18 6.89
CA LEU A 23 10.13 6.82 7.06
C LEU A 23 9.53 6.61 8.46
N ALA A 24 10.03 7.33 9.49
CA ALA A 24 9.74 7.05 10.88
C ALA A 24 8.43 7.66 11.44
N ALA A 25 7.81 8.64 10.78
CA ALA A 25 6.71 9.41 11.38
C ALA A 25 5.55 9.71 10.44
N CYS A 26 5.17 8.77 9.58
CA CYS A 26 3.89 8.93 8.90
C CYS A 26 2.73 8.84 9.89
N SER A 27 1.81 9.80 9.80
CA SER A 27 0.58 9.78 10.57
C SER A 27 -0.17 8.46 10.35
N LYS A 28 -0.52 7.78 11.45
CA LYS A 28 -1.44 6.63 11.42
C LYS A 28 -2.91 7.04 11.33
N ASP A 29 -3.21 8.34 11.42
CA ASP A 29 -4.51 8.88 11.04
C ASP A 29 -4.58 8.98 9.51
N PHE A 30 -4.99 7.87 8.87
CA PHE A 30 -5.04 7.76 7.41
C PHE A 30 -6.14 8.60 6.76
N ARG A 31 -7.20 8.93 7.50
CA ARG A 31 -8.20 9.91 7.06
C ARG A 31 -7.57 11.29 6.88
N LYS A 32 -6.73 11.72 7.83
CA LYS A 32 -5.96 12.96 7.70
C LYS A 32 -4.96 12.90 6.54
N VAL A 33 -4.27 11.77 6.36
CA VAL A 33 -3.35 11.56 5.22
C VAL A 33 -4.08 11.69 3.88
N ALA A 34 -5.24 11.05 3.73
CA ALA A 34 -6.04 11.13 2.52
C ALA A 34 -6.55 12.56 2.25
N ALA A 35 -6.98 13.28 3.29
CA ALA A 35 -7.39 14.68 3.18
C ALA A 35 -6.23 15.60 2.73
N GLU A 36 -5.03 15.41 3.29
CA GLU A 36 -3.84 16.17 2.87
C GLU A 36 -3.39 15.81 1.45
N PHE A 37 -3.48 14.54 1.07
CA PHE A 37 -3.23 14.10 -0.30
C PHE A 37 -4.17 14.81 -1.28
N GLN A 38 -5.48 14.77 -1.00
CA GLN A 38 -6.49 15.47 -1.80
C GLN A 38 -6.22 16.98 -1.87
N ARG A 39 -5.88 17.62 -0.74
CA ARG A 39 -5.63 19.07 -0.67
C ARG A 39 -4.48 19.51 -1.58
N LYS A 40 -3.51 18.64 -1.82
CA LYS A 40 -2.37 18.93 -2.72
C LYS A 40 -2.66 18.71 -4.19
N LEU A 41 -3.75 18.04 -4.54
CA LEU A 41 -4.11 17.83 -5.94
C LEU A 41 -4.67 19.14 -6.54
N PRO A 42 -4.24 19.53 -7.75
CA PRO A 42 -4.84 20.61 -8.51
C PRO A 42 -6.36 20.42 -8.70
N ARG A 43 -7.14 21.51 -8.64
CA ARG A 43 -8.61 21.45 -8.76
C ARG A 43 -9.11 20.86 -10.08
N ASN A 44 -8.36 21.03 -11.16
CA ASN A 44 -8.66 20.41 -12.46
C ASN A 44 -8.47 18.88 -12.46
N ILE A 45 -7.71 18.32 -11.52
CA ILE A 45 -7.59 16.88 -11.28
C ILE A 45 -8.69 16.37 -10.36
N ILE A 46 -9.37 17.21 -9.57
CA ILE A 46 -10.40 16.75 -8.61
C ILE A 46 -11.82 16.74 -9.21
N ARG A 47 -12.00 17.27 -10.43
CA ARG A 47 -13.34 17.51 -11.03
C ARG A 47 -14.04 16.27 -11.57
N ASN A 48 -13.38 15.12 -11.78
CA ASN A 48 -14.05 13.92 -12.29
C ASN A 48 -14.43 12.95 -11.16
N SER A 49 -15.54 12.22 -11.35
CA SER A 49 -16.00 11.16 -10.44
C SER A 49 -14.97 10.02 -10.23
N LYS A 50 -14.05 9.86 -11.19
CA LYS A 50 -12.91 8.94 -11.09
C LYS A 50 -11.91 9.35 -10.00
N ASP A 51 -11.74 10.65 -9.79
CA ASP A 51 -10.73 11.19 -8.87
C ASP A 51 -11.23 11.18 -7.41
N THR A 52 -12.54 11.32 -7.22
CA THR A 52 -13.19 11.10 -5.90
C THR A 52 -13.01 9.65 -5.42
N LYS A 53 -13.07 8.68 -6.34
CA LYS A 53 -12.81 7.26 -6.03
C LYS A 53 -11.36 7.01 -5.62
N ILE A 54 -10.40 7.70 -6.25
CA ILE A 54 -8.98 7.60 -5.89
C ILE A 54 -8.75 8.06 -4.46
N ILE A 55 -9.34 9.18 -4.03
CA ILE A 55 -9.16 9.69 -2.66
C ILE A 55 -9.76 8.73 -1.62
N ALA A 56 -10.97 8.22 -1.86
CA ALA A 56 -11.58 7.22 -0.98
C ALA A 56 -10.77 5.92 -0.92
N MET A 57 -10.08 5.57 -2.01
CA MET A 57 -9.21 4.41 -2.08
C MET A 57 -7.93 4.60 -1.28
N VAL A 58 -7.37 5.82 -1.19
CA VAL A 58 -6.16 6.12 -0.40
C VAL A 58 -6.34 5.69 1.06
N GLU A 59 -7.40 6.20 1.71
CA GLU A 59 -7.65 5.92 3.13
C GLU A 59 -7.84 4.43 3.38
N ARG A 60 -8.67 3.77 2.57
CA ARG A 60 -8.98 2.34 2.69
C ARG A 60 -7.72 1.48 2.54
N ILE A 61 -6.93 1.71 1.48
CA ILE A 61 -5.75 0.90 1.20
C ILE A 61 -4.68 1.11 2.27
N LEU A 62 -4.42 2.36 2.69
CA LEU A 62 -3.46 2.63 3.77
C LEU A 62 -3.87 1.96 5.08
N THR A 63 -5.16 2.00 5.41
CA THR A 63 -5.70 1.33 6.59
C THR A 63 -5.50 -0.18 6.50
N ASP A 64 -5.77 -0.79 5.35
CA ASP A 64 -5.59 -2.22 5.16
C ASP A 64 -4.11 -2.63 5.22
N CYS A 65 -3.24 -1.89 4.53
CA CYS A 65 -1.78 -2.07 4.57
C CYS A 65 -1.25 -1.99 6.01
N HIS A 66 -1.67 -1.00 6.78
CA HIS A 66 -1.25 -0.85 8.17
C HIS A 66 -1.69 -2.03 9.03
N ARG A 67 -2.97 -2.43 8.90
CA ARG A 67 -3.53 -3.59 9.61
C ARG A 67 -2.80 -4.89 9.25
N LYS A 68 -2.54 -5.12 7.95
CA LYS A 68 -1.83 -6.31 7.47
C LYS A 68 -0.38 -6.33 7.94
N SER A 69 0.31 -5.20 7.91
CA SER A 69 1.66 -5.05 8.45
C SER A 69 1.72 -5.33 9.96
N ALA A 70 0.84 -4.68 10.75
CA ALA A 70 0.79 -4.83 12.21
C ALA A 70 0.47 -6.27 12.66
N THR A 71 -0.22 -7.05 11.82
CA THR A 71 -0.60 -8.44 12.11
C THR A 71 0.33 -9.47 11.48
N ASN A 72 1.44 -9.04 10.85
CA ASN A 72 2.34 -9.88 10.08
C ASN A 72 1.59 -10.77 9.05
N HIS A 73 0.58 -10.19 8.40
CA HIS A 73 -0.40 -10.91 7.60
C HIS A 73 0.24 -11.69 6.45
N TRP A 74 1.08 -11.05 5.64
CA TRP A 74 1.66 -11.66 4.44
C TRP A 74 2.49 -12.90 4.76
N ASN A 75 3.38 -12.81 5.76
CA ASN A 75 4.16 -13.95 6.25
C ASN A 75 3.25 -15.07 6.79
N ARG A 76 2.23 -14.73 7.58
CA ARG A 76 1.28 -15.73 8.11
C ARG A 76 0.51 -16.46 7.01
N ILE A 77 0.09 -15.77 5.95
CA ILE A 77 -0.57 -16.45 4.83
C ILE A 77 0.44 -17.29 4.05
N SER A 78 1.64 -16.76 3.77
CA SER A 78 2.73 -17.49 3.11
C SER A 78 3.04 -18.83 3.81
N ASP A 79 3.15 -18.82 5.15
CA ASP A 79 3.38 -20.02 5.97
C ASP A 79 2.23 -21.04 5.95
N LEU A 80 1.02 -20.60 5.57
CA LEU A 80 -0.17 -21.44 5.47
C LEU A 80 -0.36 -22.00 4.06
N LEU A 81 0.12 -21.32 3.01
CA LEU A 81 -0.09 -21.74 1.63
C LEU A 81 0.33 -23.19 1.35
N PRO A 82 1.52 -23.67 1.76
CA PRO A 82 1.94 -25.06 1.54
C PRO A 82 1.09 -26.10 2.30
N LYS A 83 0.33 -25.67 3.31
CA LYS A 83 -0.48 -26.55 4.19
C LYS A 83 -1.90 -26.70 3.68
N VAL A 84 -2.28 -25.97 2.64
CA VAL A 84 -3.58 -26.05 1.99
C VAL A 84 -3.42 -26.90 0.73
N ALA A 85 -4.33 -27.85 0.52
CA ALA A 85 -4.42 -28.58 -0.74
C ALA A 85 -4.86 -27.65 -1.88
N LEU A 86 -3.91 -26.94 -2.47
CA LEU A 86 -4.04 -26.08 -3.65
C LEU A 86 -3.20 -26.66 -4.79
N SER A 87 -3.52 -26.32 -6.04
CA SER A 87 -2.60 -26.57 -7.14
C SER A 87 -1.35 -25.69 -7.02
N LEU A 88 -0.23 -26.15 -7.60
CA LEU A 88 1.02 -25.36 -7.64
C LEU A 88 0.80 -23.97 -8.28
N ARG A 89 -0.05 -23.90 -9.31
CA ARG A 89 -0.41 -22.64 -9.97
C ARG A 89 -1.12 -21.68 -9.03
N GLU A 90 -2.16 -22.14 -8.31
CA GLU A 90 -2.89 -21.31 -7.35
C GLU A 90 -1.98 -20.85 -6.20
N GLN A 91 -1.07 -21.72 -5.77
CA GLN A 91 -0.10 -21.39 -4.74
C GLN A 91 0.85 -20.27 -5.17
N MET A 92 1.43 -20.39 -6.38
CA MET A 92 2.34 -19.37 -6.93
C MET A 92 1.63 -18.05 -7.19
N GLU A 93 0.45 -18.07 -7.81
CA GLU A 93 -0.33 -16.85 -8.08
C GLU A 93 -0.67 -16.09 -6.79
N CYS A 94 -1.02 -16.82 -5.72
CA CYS A 94 -1.24 -16.20 -4.43
C CYS A 94 0.08 -15.69 -3.82
N TYR A 95 1.15 -16.49 -3.83
CA TYR A 95 2.44 -16.04 -3.29
C TYR A 95 2.92 -14.74 -3.95
N ASP A 96 2.85 -14.65 -5.28
CA ASP A 96 3.19 -13.45 -6.04
C ASP A 96 2.31 -12.27 -5.61
N GLY A 97 1.00 -12.48 -5.46
CA GLY A 97 0.07 -11.46 -4.97
C GLY A 97 0.39 -10.96 -3.56
N LEU A 98 0.80 -11.84 -2.63
CA LEU A 98 1.21 -11.43 -1.29
C LEU A 98 2.46 -10.55 -1.32
N VAL A 99 3.44 -10.92 -2.14
CA VAL A 99 4.71 -10.17 -2.27
C VAL A 99 4.46 -8.81 -2.92
N GLU A 100 3.70 -8.77 -4.02
CA GLU A 100 3.31 -7.53 -4.69
C GLU A 100 2.54 -6.60 -3.75
N GLU A 101 1.54 -7.12 -3.03
CA GLU A 101 0.78 -6.33 -2.07
C GLU A 101 1.68 -5.76 -0.98
N GLN A 102 2.54 -6.60 -0.39
CA GLN A 102 3.42 -6.17 0.70
C GLN A 102 4.37 -5.06 0.27
N LEU A 103 5.00 -5.20 -0.90
CA LEU A 103 5.90 -4.19 -1.46
C LEU A 103 5.14 -2.90 -1.78
N ALA A 104 3.98 -3.00 -2.42
CA ALA A 104 3.14 -1.87 -2.75
C ALA A 104 2.66 -1.12 -1.51
N CYS A 105 2.30 -1.83 -0.43
CA CYS A 105 1.94 -1.24 0.84
C CYS A 105 3.09 -0.44 1.48
N MET A 106 4.31 -0.98 1.45
CA MET A 106 5.51 -0.27 1.95
C MET A 106 5.80 0.98 1.14
N ASN A 107 5.76 0.86 -0.20
CA ASN A 107 5.99 1.96 -1.13
C ASN A 107 4.92 3.05 -0.98
N LEU A 108 3.64 2.67 -0.98
CA LEU A 108 2.52 3.59 -0.86
C LEU A 108 2.62 4.40 0.43
N SER A 109 2.87 3.74 1.56
CA SER A 109 3.11 4.43 2.82
C SER A 109 4.27 5.39 2.68
N SER A 110 5.44 4.97 2.21
CA SER A 110 6.60 5.86 2.07
C SER A 110 6.31 7.09 1.18
N PHE A 111 5.76 6.87 -0.02
CA PHE A 111 5.54 7.92 -1.01
C PHE A 111 4.47 8.90 -0.59
N ILE A 112 3.35 8.43 -0.01
CA ILE A 112 2.27 9.34 0.36
C ILE A 112 2.70 10.25 1.52
N CYS A 113 3.48 9.73 2.47
CA CYS A 113 3.92 10.50 3.63
C CYS A 113 4.93 11.59 3.23
N GLN A 114 5.82 11.29 2.26
CA GLN A 114 6.66 12.31 1.63
C GLN A 114 5.82 13.33 0.87
N PHE A 115 4.84 12.86 0.09
CA PHE A 115 4.00 13.72 -0.76
C PHE A 115 3.18 14.73 0.05
N ILE A 116 2.58 14.32 1.17
CA ILE A 116 1.76 15.21 2.01
C ILE A 116 2.59 16.21 2.83
N HIS A 117 3.91 16.00 2.96
CA HIS A 117 4.75 16.87 3.77
C HIS A 117 4.70 18.33 3.30
N LYS A 118 4.56 19.29 4.22
CA LYS A 118 4.27 20.71 3.89
C LYS A 118 5.22 21.33 2.86
N ARG A 119 6.50 20.97 2.89
CA ARG A 119 7.54 21.49 1.96
C ARG A 119 7.47 20.87 0.56
N PHE A 120 6.82 19.73 0.39
CA PHE A 120 6.71 19.07 -0.90
C PHE A 120 5.65 19.77 -1.76
N GLN A 121 6.05 20.26 -2.93
CA GLN A 121 5.11 20.84 -3.90
C GLN A 121 4.50 19.75 -4.78
N PHE A 122 3.27 19.96 -5.23
CA PHE A 122 2.61 19.02 -6.15
C PHE A 122 3.47 18.77 -7.40
N ARG A 123 3.62 17.49 -7.74
CA ARG A 123 4.20 17.03 -9.00
C ARG A 123 3.38 15.85 -9.54
N LEU A 124 3.17 15.84 -10.85
CA LEU A 124 2.35 14.84 -11.51
C LEU A 124 2.95 13.43 -11.42
N ILE A 125 4.27 13.29 -11.59
CA ILE A 125 4.95 11.98 -11.57
C ILE A 125 4.80 11.29 -10.20
N PRO A 126 5.16 11.92 -9.06
CA PRO A 126 4.92 11.35 -7.73
C PRO A 126 3.47 10.96 -7.47
N THR A 127 2.51 11.77 -7.93
CA THR A 127 1.07 11.47 -7.82
C THR A 127 0.71 10.19 -8.57
N ARG A 128 1.20 10.03 -9.82
CA ARG A 128 0.98 8.82 -10.63
C ARG A 128 1.60 7.58 -9.99
N ILE A 129 2.78 7.72 -9.38
CA ILE A 129 3.43 6.62 -8.66
C ILE A 129 2.56 6.20 -7.47
N ILE A 130 2.12 7.13 -6.63
CA ILE A 130 1.22 6.82 -5.49
C ILE A 130 -0.02 6.08 -5.95
N ILE A 131 -0.69 6.58 -7.00
CA ILE A 131 -1.88 5.95 -7.55
C ILE A 131 -1.57 4.54 -8.07
N LYS A 132 -0.44 4.36 -8.75
CA LYS A 132 -0.01 3.04 -9.25
C LYS A 132 0.20 2.06 -8.11
N GLU A 133 0.94 2.43 -7.06
CA GLU A 133 1.17 1.56 -5.90
C GLU A 133 -0.15 1.19 -5.19
N MET A 134 -1.12 2.11 -5.13
CA MET A 134 -2.45 1.77 -4.60
C MET A 134 -3.14 0.66 -5.41
N PHE A 135 -3.10 0.74 -6.74
CA PHE A 135 -3.69 -0.28 -7.60
C PHE A 135 -2.94 -1.61 -7.49
N VAL A 136 -1.61 -1.59 -7.44
CA VAL A 136 -0.81 -2.82 -7.24
C VAL A 136 -1.15 -3.47 -5.89
N ALA A 137 -1.32 -2.70 -4.83
CA ALA A 137 -1.73 -3.24 -3.53
C ALA A 137 -3.12 -3.91 -3.60
N GLU A 138 -4.08 -3.25 -4.28
CA GLU A 138 -5.43 -3.79 -4.45
C GLU A 138 -5.46 -5.06 -5.33
N GLU A 139 -4.76 -5.06 -6.45
CA GLU A 139 -4.67 -6.20 -7.37
C GLU A 139 -3.95 -7.38 -6.71
N GLY A 140 -2.84 -7.13 -6.00
CA GLY A 140 -2.12 -8.14 -5.24
C GLY A 140 -2.99 -8.80 -4.17
N ALA A 141 -3.79 -8.01 -3.45
CA ALA A 141 -4.75 -8.52 -2.47
C ALA A 141 -5.83 -9.42 -3.10
N GLU A 142 -6.29 -9.12 -4.32
CA GLU A 142 -7.34 -9.89 -4.98
C GLU A 142 -6.84 -11.27 -5.44
N LYS A 143 -5.58 -11.39 -5.89
CA LYS A 143 -4.95 -12.67 -6.31
C LYS A 143 -5.08 -13.77 -5.25
N CYS A 144 -4.94 -13.42 -3.96
CA CYS A 144 -5.09 -14.37 -2.85
C CYS A 144 -6.48 -14.44 -2.23
N ARG A 145 -7.42 -13.58 -2.62
CA ARG A 145 -8.64 -13.33 -1.82
C ARG A 145 -9.47 -14.58 -1.61
N LYS A 146 -9.64 -15.39 -2.65
CA LYS A 146 -10.42 -16.64 -2.59
C LYS A 146 -9.77 -17.65 -1.63
N ILE A 147 -8.47 -17.86 -1.77
CA ILE A 147 -7.69 -18.79 -0.94
C ILE A 147 -7.73 -18.37 0.54
N ILE A 148 -7.52 -17.08 0.84
CA ILE A 148 -7.58 -16.56 2.21
C ILE A 148 -8.96 -16.78 2.83
N LYS A 149 -10.05 -16.54 2.07
CA LYS A 149 -11.42 -16.80 2.54
C LYS A 149 -11.62 -18.29 2.88
N ASP A 150 -11.09 -19.19 2.06
CA ASP A 150 -11.21 -20.63 2.29
C ASP A 150 -10.38 -21.09 3.50
N ILE A 151 -9.17 -20.56 3.68
CA ILE A 151 -8.35 -20.77 4.88
C ILE A 151 -9.10 -20.33 6.14
N GLN A 152 -9.69 -19.14 6.12
CA GLN A 152 -10.43 -18.58 7.26
C GLN A 152 -11.67 -19.42 7.59
N ARG A 153 -12.42 -19.88 6.58
CA ARG A 153 -13.59 -20.77 6.76
C ARG A 153 -13.19 -22.08 7.43
N ARG A 154 -12.13 -22.74 6.94
CA ARG A 154 -11.63 -24.01 7.51
C ARG A 154 -11.12 -23.84 8.94
N LYS A 155 -10.52 -22.69 9.27
CA LYS A 155 -10.08 -22.39 10.63
C LYS A 155 -11.27 -22.22 11.57
N LYS A 156 -12.33 -21.52 11.13
CA LYS A 156 -13.55 -21.32 11.91
C LYS A 156 -14.31 -22.63 12.16
N SER A 157 -14.38 -23.54 11.18
CA SER A 157 -15.06 -24.83 11.36
C SER A 157 -14.33 -25.77 12.32
N ARG A 158 -12.99 -25.69 12.42
CA ARG A 158 -12.20 -26.48 13.38
C ARG A 158 -12.23 -25.95 14.82
N LEU A 159 -12.64 -24.70 15.03
CA LEU A 159 -12.75 -24.07 16.36
C LEU A 159 -14.13 -24.28 17.02
N ASN A 160 -15.11 -24.78 16.26
CA ASN A 160 -16.48 -25.03 16.73
C ASN A 160 -16.73 -26.53 17.00
N VAL A 161 -15.67 -27.33 17.10
CA VAL A 161 -15.63 -28.75 17.49
C VAL A 161 -14.75 -28.83 18.72
#